data_AF-A0A246U711-F1
#
_entry.id   AF-A0A246U711-F1
#
_cell.length_a   1.000
_cell.length_b   1.000
_cell.length_c   1.000
_cell.angle_alpha   90.00
_cell.angle_beta   90.00
_cell.angle_gamma   90.00
#
_symmetry.space_group_name_H-M   'P 1'
#
loop_
_entity.id
_entity.type
_entity.pdbx_description
1 polymer ?
#
loop_
_entity_poly.entity_id
_entity_poly.type
_entity_poly.pdbx_seq_one_letter_code
_entity_poly.pdbx_strand_id
1 'polypeptide(L)'
;MKNQVLRDYLFFLVPAFVIPLGLYLTEETSSLTSLFKVGLLFPLLLLAMKGLAGFFPPENLRERSLARIAEYAILQGLVFAAFMVMFGGFIEPELQSNFLSTLRQFAFGAVPVSAFHFVSALNEQKKLRAS
;
A
#
# COMPACT_ATOMS: atom_id res chain seq x y z
N MET A 1 -12.10 15.68 11.13
CA MET A 1 -10.83 14.96 10.86
C MET A 1 -10.65 13.67 11.66
N LYS A 2 -10.69 13.66 13.01
CA LYS A 2 -10.51 12.40 13.80
C LYS A 2 -11.44 11.25 13.40
N ASN A 3 -12.74 11.51 13.21
CA ASN A 3 -13.70 10.48 12.79
C ASN A 3 -13.44 9.96 11.37
N GLN A 4 -12.89 10.78 10.46
CA GLN A 4 -12.63 10.38 9.09
C GLN A 4 -11.38 9.49 9.01
N VAL A 5 -10.32 9.83 9.74
CA VAL A 5 -9.12 8.99 9.87
C VAL A 5 -9.47 7.66 10.54
N LEU A 6 -10.28 7.66 11.59
CA LEU A 6 -10.73 6.44 12.25
C LEU A 6 -11.61 5.57 11.33
N ARG A 7 -12.57 6.19 10.62
CA ARG A 7 -13.43 5.49 9.67
C ARG A 7 -12.61 4.87 8.54
N ASP A 8 -11.66 5.64 8.02
CA ASP A 8 -10.72 5.15 7.03
C ASP A 8 -9.97 3.96 7.60
N TYR A 9 -9.25 4.13 8.71
CA TYR A 9 -8.51 3.07 9.39
C TYR A 9 -9.33 1.77 9.53
N LEU A 10 -10.56 1.85 10.06
CA LEU A 10 -11.46 0.71 10.20
C LEU A 10 -11.82 0.08 8.85
N PHE A 11 -12.07 0.89 7.81
CA PHE A 11 -12.37 0.39 6.46
C PHE A 11 -11.21 -0.40 5.84
N PHE A 12 -9.95 -0.12 6.19
CA PHE A 12 -8.80 -0.89 5.69
C PHE A 12 -8.45 -2.08 6.60
N LEU A 13 -8.52 -1.90 7.92
CA LEU A 13 -8.07 -2.91 8.90
C LEU A 13 -9.09 -4.01 9.14
N VAL A 14 -10.39 -3.69 9.13
CA VAL A 14 -11.44 -4.69 9.37
C VAL A 14 -11.42 -5.76 8.26
N PRO A 15 -11.40 -5.42 6.96
CA PRO A 15 -11.28 -6.44 5.91
C PRO A 15 -9.96 -7.22 5.98
N ALA A 16 -8.86 -6.56 6.37
CA ALA A 16 -7.54 -7.21 6.52
C ALA A 16 -7.55 -8.36 7.52
N PHE A 17 -8.44 -8.29 8.50
CA PHE A 17 -8.58 -9.29 9.54
C PHE A 17 -9.71 -10.26 9.24
N VAL A 18 -10.89 -9.75 8.86
CA VAL A 18 -12.10 -10.55 8.67
C VAL A 18 -11.99 -11.47 7.46
N ILE A 19 -11.37 -11.03 6.36
CA ILE A 19 -11.24 -11.84 5.14
C ILE A 19 -10.34 -13.07 5.39
N PRO A 20 -9.09 -12.94 5.87
CA PRO A 20 -8.27 -14.12 6.12
C PRO A 20 -8.82 -15.00 7.24
N LEU A 21 -9.45 -14.42 8.28
CA LEU A 21 -10.10 -15.22 9.33
C LEU A 21 -11.29 -16.01 8.79
N GLY A 22 -12.14 -15.39 7.97
CA GLY A 22 -13.28 -16.05 7.32
C GLY A 22 -12.80 -17.21 6.46
N LEU A 23 -11.79 -16.98 5.61
CA LEU A 23 -11.21 -18.02 4.77
C LEU A 23 -10.59 -19.15 5.59
N TYR A 24 -9.88 -18.83 6.68
CA TYR A 24 -9.32 -19.83 7.60
C TYR A 24 -10.40 -20.72 8.23
N LEU A 25 -11.57 -20.16 8.55
CA LEU A 25 -12.66 -20.90 9.16
C LEU A 25 -13.47 -21.74 8.15
N THR A 26 -13.42 -21.41 6.85
CA THR A 26 -14.27 -22.05 5.83
C THR A 26 -13.51 -22.93 4.82
N GLU A 27 -12.21 -22.74 4.62
CA GLU A 27 -11.41 -23.53 3.68
C GLU A 27 -10.44 -24.48 4.39
N GLU A 28 -10.71 -25.79 4.31
CA GLU A 28 -9.82 -26.83 4.87
C GLU A 28 -8.61 -27.16 3.98
N THR A 29 -8.66 -26.84 2.69
CA THR A 29 -7.68 -27.32 1.69
C THR A 29 -6.59 -26.31 1.33
N SER A 30 -6.74 -25.05 1.73
CA SER A 30 -5.80 -23.99 1.37
C SER A 30 -4.67 -23.88 2.40
N SER A 31 -3.43 -23.72 1.93
CA SER A 31 -2.31 -23.46 2.84
C SER A 31 -2.54 -22.14 3.60
N LEU A 32 -2.20 -22.11 4.89
CA LEU A 32 -2.35 -20.92 5.75
C LEU A 32 -1.66 -19.68 5.15
N THR A 33 -0.53 -19.89 4.47
CA THR A 33 0.22 -18.87 3.74
C THR A 33 -0.57 -18.29 2.56
N SER A 34 -1.33 -19.13 1.82
CA SER A 34 -2.18 -18.68 0.72
C SER A 34 -3.36 -17.86 1.23
N LEU A 35 -4.02 -18.31 2.30
CA LEU A 35 -5.14 -17.60 2.91
C LEU A 35 -4.74 -16.23 3.46
N PHE A 36 -3.57 -16.16 4.09
CA PHE A 36 -3.00 -14.91 4.59
C PHE A 36 -2.68 -13.92 3.45
N LYS A 37 -2.10 -14.40 2.34
CA LYS A 37 -1.84 -13.57 1.15
C LYS A 37 -3.14 -13.03 0.54
N VAL A 38 -4.19 -13.85 0.45
CA VAL A 38 -5.51 -13.43 -0.06
C VAL A 38 -6.14 -12.39 0.87
N GLY A 39 -6.06 -12.61 2.18
CA GLY A 39 -6.59 -11.66 3.16
C GLY A 39 -5.88 -10.30 3.17
N LEU A 40 -4.58 -10.26 2.85
CA LEU A 40 -3.79 -9.04 2.77
C LEU A 40 -3.91 -8.29 1.44
N LEU A 41 -4.34 -8.96 0.36
CA LEU A 41 -4.46 -8.34 -0.96
C LEU A 41 -5.38 -7.13 -0.97
N PHE A 42 -6.57 -7.25 -0.37
CA PHE A 42 -7.57 -6.19 -0.38
C PHE A 42 -7.15 -4.94 0.42
N PRO A 43 -6.65 -5.06 1.67
CA PRO A 43 -6.06 -3.92 2.39
C PRO A 43 -4.90 -3.27 1.63
N LEU A 44 -4.03 -4.07 1.02
CA LEU A 44 -2.89 -3.55 0.26
C LEU A 44 -3.31 -2.85 -1.02
N LEU A 45 -4.31 -3.37 -1.74
CA LEU A 45 -4.93 -2.70 -2.89
C LEU A 45 -5.48 -1.35 -2.47
N LEU A 46 -6.27 -1.32 -1.40
CA LEU A 46 -6.89 -0.10 -0.92
C LEU A 46 -5.82 0.92 -0.46
N LEU A 47 -4.79 0.47 0.27
CA LEU A 47 -3.67 1.33 0.69
C LEU A 47 -2.84 1.82 -0.49
N ALA A 48 -2.68 1.01 -1.53
CA ALA A 48 -1.99 1.37 -2.76
C ALA A 48 -2.79 2.38 -3.59
N MET A 49 -4.13 2.27 -3.63
CA MET A 49 -5.00 3.18 -4.38
C MET A 49 -5.21 4.53 -3.67
N LYS A 50 -5.50 4.51 -2.37
CA LYS A 50 -5.79 5.74 -1.60
C LYS A 50 -4.52 6.46 -1.16
N GLY A 51 -3.47 5.69 -0.95
CA GLY A 51 -2.19 6.15 -0.46
C GLY A 51 -2.20 6.62 1.00
N LEU A 52 -1.01 6.58 1.61
CA LEU A 52 -0.77 6.92 3.02
C LEU A 52 -1.17 8.37 3.31
N ALA A 53 -1.09 9.25 2.30
CA ALA A 53 -1.52 10.64 2.41
C ALA A 53 -3.02 10.76 2.77
N GLY A 54 -3.87 9.83 2.31
CA GLY A 54 -5.31 9.83 2.61
C GLY A 54 -5.66 9.59 4.08
N PHE A 55 -4.67 9.22 4.92
CA PHE A 55 -4.84 9.03 6.36
C PHE A 55 -4.34 10.22 7.19
N PHE A 56 -3.74 11.22 6.54
CA PHE A 56 -3.21 12.39 7.21
C PHE A 56 -3.88 13.67 6.69
N PRO A 57 -4.05 14.67 7.57
CA PRO A 57 -4.46 16.01 7.16
C PRO A 57 -3.54 16.57 6.06
N PRO A 58 -4.08 17.23 5.01
CA PRO A 58 -3.28 17.96 4.03
C PRO A 58 -2.42 19.05 4.67
N GLU A 59 -2.86 19.62 5.79
CA GLU A 59 -2.14 20.63 6.55
C GLU A 59 -0.80 20.10 7.07
N ASN A 60 -0.72 18.80 7.38
CA ASN A 60 0.53 18.14 7.77
C ASN A 60 1.55 18.10 6.63
N LEU A 61 1.13 18.28 5.38
CA LEU A 61 2.02 18.35 4.22
C LEU A 61 2.65 19.74 4.09
N ARG A 62 1.94 20.81 4.46
CA ARG A 62 2.42 22.21 4.36
C ARG A 62 3.76 22.40 5.09
N GLU A 63 3.88 21.86 6.29
CA GLU A 63 5.05 22.00 7.17
C GLU A 63 6.03 20.81 7.09
N ARG A 64 5.71 19.78 6.31
CA ARG A 64 6.52 18.57 6.23
C ARG A 64 7.91 18.84 5.65
N SER A 65 8.96 18.30 6.26
CA SER A 65 10.31 18.36 5.71
C SER A 65 10.44 17.52 4.43
N LEU A 66 11.40 17.87 3.56
CA LEU A 66 11.68 17.11 2.33
C LEU A 66 12.00 15.64 2.62
N ALA A 67 12.78 15.37 3.66
CA ALA A 67 13.12 14.01 4.09
C ALA A 67 11.86 13.20 4.42
N ARG A 68 10.91 13.80 5.13
CA ARG A 68 9.67 13.13 5.50
C ARG A 68 8.71 13.00 4.30
N ILE A 69 8.75 13.90 3.33
CA ILE A 69 8.02 13.70 2.07
C ILE A 69 8.60 12.50 1.31
N ALA A 70 9.93 12.37 1.26
CA ALA A 70 10.60 11.23 0.63
C ALA A 70 10.27 9.90 1.34
N GLU A 71 10.35 9.84 2.67
CA GLU A 71 9.98 8.65 3.45
C GLU A 71 8.57 8.16 3.12
N TYR A 72 7.59 9.07 3.12
CA TYR A 72 6.20 8.70 2.82
C TYR A 72 6.01 8.24 1.38
N ALA A 73 6.69 8.88 0.43
CA ALA A 73 6.65 8.49 -0.96
C ALA A 73 7.29 7.10 -1.19
N ILE A 74 8.41 6.82 -0.51
CA ILE A 74 9.05 5.50 -0.52
C ILE A 74 8.09 4.45 0.06
N LEU A 75 7.54 4.69 1.25
CA LEU A 75 6.57 3.77 1.86
C LEU A 75 5.37 3.50 0.95
N GLN A 76 4.90 4.51 0.22
CA GLN A 76 3.85 4.35 -0.79
C GLN A 76 4.24 3.44 -1.94
N GLY A 77 5.42 3.67 -2.53
CA GLY A 77 5.94 2.79 -3.57
C GLY A 77 6.14 1.36 -3.08
N LEU A 78 6.62 1.16 -1.84
CA LEU A 78 6.79 -0.17 -1.25
C LEU A 78 5.44 -0.88 -1.05
N VAL A 79 4.41 -0.18 -0.57
CA VAL A 79 3.05 -0.75 -0.42
C VAL A 79 2.47 -1.14 -1.78
N PHE A 80 2.59 -0.27 -2.79
CA PHE A 80 2.14 -0.56 -4.14
C PHE A 80 2.89 -1.76 -4.74
N ALA A 81 4.21 -1.79 -4.61
CA ALA A 81 5.04 -2.89 -5.09
C ALA A 81 4.70 -4.21 -4.39
N ALA A 82 4.47 -4.18 -3.07
CA ALA A 82 4.03 -5.35 -2.32
C ALA A 82 2.68 -5.87 -2.83
N PHE A 83 1.72 -4.96 -3.10
CA PHE A 83 0.45 -5.32 -3.72
C PHE A 83 0.66 -5.98 -5.09
N MET A 84 1.42 -5.34 -5.99
CA MET A 84 1.66 -5.86 -7.36
C MET A 84 2.35 -7.22 -7.35
N VAL A 85 3.33 -7.41 -6.47
CA VAL A 85 4.00 -8.69 -6.29
C VAL A 85 3.00 -9.72 -5.76
N MET A 86 2.25 -9.43 -4.70
CA MET A 86 1.26 -10.40 -4.21
C MET A 86 0.22 -10.76 -5.27
N PHE A 87 -0.34 -9.77 -5.96
CA PHE A 87 -1.33 -9.95 -7.01
C PHE A 87 -0.79 -10.73 -8.21
N GLY A 88 0.41 -10.37 -8.70
CA GLY A 88 1.08 -11.09 -9.78
C GLY A 88 1.38 -12.54 -9.41
N GLY A 89 1.70 -12.82 -8.15
CA GLY A 89 1.88 -14.18 -7.64
C GLY A 89 0.62 -15.05 -7.63
N PHE A 90 -0.59 -14.44 -7.69
CA PHE A 90 -1.85 -15.17 -7.84
C PHE A 90 -2.22 -15.42 -9.31
N ILE A 91 -1.99 -14.43 -10.18
CA ILE A 91 -2.40 -14.50 -11.59
C ILE A 91 -1.37 -15.26 -12.43
N GLU A 92 -0.09 -15.02 -12.19
CA GLU A 92 1.03 -15.58 -12.94
C GLU A 92 2.12 -16.06 -11.97
N PRO A 93 1.89 -17.17 -11.24
CA PRO A 93 2.84 -17.69 -10.25
C PRO A 93 4.22 -17.99 -10.84
N GLU A 94 4.30 -18.29 -12.14
CA GLU A 94 5.55 -18.56 -12.87
C GLU A 94 6.48 -17.35 -12.95
N LEU A 95 5.94 -16.13 -12.90
CA LEU A 95 6.71 -14.89 -12.84
C LEU A 95 7.48 -14.73 -11.50
N GLN A 96 7.08 -15.47 -10.46
CA GLN A 96 7.73 -15.53 -9.15
C GLN A 96 8.59 -16.78 -8.96
N SER A 97 9.09 -17.33 -10.06
CA SER A 97 9.91 -18.55 -10.08
C SER A 97 11.11 -18.54 -9.13
N ASN A 98 11.63 -17.38 -8.72
CA ASN A 98 12.64 -17.28 -7.68
C ASN A 98 12.63 -15.94 -6.91
N PHE A 99 13.36 -15.89 -5.79
CA PHE A 99 13.48 -14.71 -4.94
C PHE A 99 13.99 -13.48 -5.70
N LEU A 100 14.95 -13.66 -6.63
CA LEU A 100 15.53 -12.55 -7.38
C LEU A 100 14.53 -11.94 -8.38
N SER A 101 13.70 -12.76 -9.05
CA SER A 101 12.65 -12.26 -9.96
C SER A 101 11.60 -11.45 -9.19
N THR A 102 11.20 -11.95 -8.02
CA THR A 102 10.27 -11.29 -7.11
C THR A 102 10.83 -9.95 -6.62
N LEU A 103 12.11 -9.91 -6.24
CA LEU A 103 12.77 -8.68 -5.79
C LEU A 103 12.90 -7.64 -6.92
N ARG A 104 13.17 -8.09 -8.16
CA ARG A 104 13.21 -7.21 -9.33
C ARG A 104 11.85 -6.58 -9.60
N GLN A 105 10.78 -7.38 -9.63
CA GLN A 105 9.41 -6.87 -9.79
C GLN A 105 9.03 -5.88 -8.69
N PHE A 106 9.39 -6.21 -7.45
CA PHE A 106 9.20 -5.31 -6.33
C PHE A 106 9.91 -3.97 -6.54
N ALA A 107 11.19 -4.00 -6.91
CA ALA A 107 11.97 -2.78 -7.17
C ALA A 107 11.40 -1.97 -8.34
N PHE A 108 10.99 -2.63 -9.43
CA PHE A 108 10.36 -1.98 -10.59
C PHE A 108 9.02 -1.34 -10.25
N GLY A 109 8.24 -1.90 -9.33
CA GLY A 109 7.02 -1.25 -8.84
C GLY A 109 7.34 -0.09 -7.88
N ALA A 110 8.30 -0.30 -6.98
CA ALA A 110 8.54 0.63 -5.87
C ALA A 110 9.16 1.94 -6.33
N VAL A 111 10.17 1.89 -7.20
CA VAL A 111 10.95 3.07 -7.62
C VAL A 111 10.10 4.12 -8.37
N PRO A 112 9.40 3.79 -9.48
CA PRO A 112 8.65 4.79 -10.23
C PRO A 112 7.46 5.34 -9.43
N VAL A 113 6.79 4.50 -8.64
CA VAL A 113 5.65 4.93 -7.82
C VAL A 113 6.12 5.83 -6.68
N SER A 114 7.25 5.52 -6.05
CA SER A 114 7.86 6.43 -5.06
C SER A 114 8.22 7.78 -5.66
N ALA A 115 8.85 7.80 -6.84
CA ALA A 115 9.21 9.03 -7.53
C ALA A 115 7.96 9.87 -7.87
N PHE A 116 6.91 9.23 -8.38
CA PHE A 116 5.64 9.87 -8.69
C PHE A 116 5.01 10.52 -7.45
N HIS A 117 4.88 9.76 -6.34
CA HIS A 117 4.30 10.29 -5.11
C HIS A 117 5.14 11.42 -4.50
N PHE A 118 6.47 11.35 -4.61
CA PHE A 118 7.36 12.41 -4.14
C PHE A 118 7.12 13.71 -4.91
N VAL A 119 7.12 13.65 -6.24
CA VAL A 119 6.88 14.84 -7.09
C VAL A 119 5.48 15.39 -6.87
N SER A 120 4.47 14.53 -6.78
CA SER A 120 3.09 14.95 -6.50
C SER A 120 2.98 15.69 -5.16
N ALA A 121 3.57 15.11 -4.10
CA ALA A 121 3.56 15.71 -2.76
C ALA A 121 4.32 17.04 -2.71
N LEU A 122 5.43 17.20 -3.44
CA LEU A 122 6.12 18.48 -3.55
C LEU A 122 5.26 19.55 -4.25
N ASN A 123 4.55 19.16 -5.30
CA ASN A 123 3.65 20.07 -6.01
C ASN A 123 2.48 20.50 -5.13
N GLU A 124 1.88 19.57 -4.38
CA GLU A 124 0.82 19.89 -3.41
C GLU A 124 1.32 20.78 -2.28
N GLN A 125 2.49 20.50 -1.71
CA GLN A 125 3.09 21.34 -0.68
C GLN A 125 3.32 22.78 -1.15
N LYS A 126 3.82 22.95 -2.39
CA LYS A 126 4.00 24.27 -3.00
C LYS A 126 2.67 25.02 -3.11
N LYS A 127 1.60 24.36 -3.57
CA LYS A 127 0.26 24.94 -3.65
C LYS A 127 -0.25 25.38 -2.28
N LEU A 128 -0.09 24.54 -1.25
CA LEU A 128 -0.53 24.83 0.12
C LEU A 128 0.24 25.98 0.78
N ARG A 129 1.50 26.21 0.41
CA ARG A 129 2.29 27.34 0.92
C ARG A 129 1.99 28.65 0.23
N ALA A 130 1.48 28.60 -1.00
CA ALA A 130 1.09 29.78 -1.76
C ALA A 130 -0.33 30.30 -1.40
N SER A 131 -1.09 29.54 -0.60
CA SER A 131 -2.39 29.91 -0.04
C SER A 131 -2.31 30.34 1.42
#